data_AF-A0A0D0CZC8-F1
#
_entry.id   AF-A0A0D0CZC8-F1
#
_cell.length_a   1.000
_cell.length_b   1.000
_cell.length_c   1.000
_cell.angle_alpha   90.00
_cell.angle_beta   90.00
_cell.angle_gamma   90.00
#
_symmetry.space_group_name_H-M   'P 1'
#
loop_
_entity.id
_entity.type
_entity.pdbx_description
1 polymer ?
#
loop_
_entity_poly.entity_id
_entity_poly.type
_entity_poly.pdbx_seq_one_letter_code
_entity_poly.pdbx_strand_id
1 'polypeptide(L)'
;MSQIKVLTGQSALAFLLTHDPEDAHHFGVHIPLKSKRDSSYAAYAEGDLIADPNAFMKVKTISTSPIKQEIAIRVPNLKLTFTYLGDFQYGGSGSYPIKDTGGDEVAGTIYIRGDAPPPGDSGLNCQQFPSYDGTGKDGRTSIDLWNAQEITAVFKTNIENYAYGSNTGGQWKQDA
;
A
#
# COMPACT_ATOMS: atom_id res chain seq x y z
N MET A 1 9.84 -25.44 21.15
CA MET A 1 9.35 -24.09 20.77
C MET A 1 9.69 -23.88 19.32
N SER A 2 8.73 -23.62 18.43
CA SER A 2 9.09 -23.25 17.05
C SER A 2 9.77 -21.89 17.08
N GLN A 3 10.89 -21.78 16.40
CA GLN A 3 11.60 -20.52 16.24
C GLN A 3 10.77 -19.68 15.26
N ILE A 4 10.15 -18.60 15.74
CA ILE A 4 9.45 -17.64 14.88
C ILE A 4 10.46 -17.10 13.87
N LYS A 5 10.14 -17.23 12.57
CA LYS A 5 11.00 -16.74 11.49
C LYS A 5 10.67 -15.27 11.22
N VAL A 6 11.65 -14.40 11.34
CA VAL A 6 11.49 -12.98 11.02
C VAL A 6 11.71 -12.79 9.52
N LEU A 7 10.81 -12.06 8.86
CA LEU A 7 10.97 -11.68 7.46
C LEU A 7 11.99 -10.54 7.34
N THR A 8 12.81 -10.57 6.29
CA THR A 8 13.58 -9.39 5.87
C THR A 8 12.63 -8.27 5.43
N GLY A 9 13.10 -7.03 5.35
CA GLY A 9 12.27 -5.91 4.92
C GLY A 9 11.64 -6.14 3.53
N GLN A 10 12.40 -6.74 2.61
CA GLN A 10 11.89 -7.08 1.27
C GLN A 10 10.82 -8.17 1.33
N SER A 11 11.07 -9.26 2.06
CA SER A 11 10.09 -10.36 2.19
C SER A 11 8.83 -9.90 2.95
N ALA A 12 8.97 -8.97 3.89
CA ALA A 12 7.86 -8.34 4.59
C ALA A 12 6.95 -7.55 3.63
N LEU A 13 7.50 -6.68 2.78
CA LEU A 13 6.69 -5.95 1.80
C LEU A 13 6.01 -6.90 0.81
N ALA A 14 6.72 -7.93 0.33
CA ALA A 14 6.16 -8.94 -0.55
C ALA A 14 4.98 -9.69 0.10
N PHE A 15 5.10 -10.04 1.39
CA PHE A 15 4.01 -10.64 2.17
C PHE A 15 2.81 -9.67 2.28
N LEU A 16 3.09 -8.38 2.51
CA LEU A 16 2.06 -7.35 2.69
C LEU A 16 1.27 -7.02 1.41
N LEU A 17 1.76 -7.42 0.23
CA LEU A 17 1.02 -7.29 -1.03
C LEU A 17 -0.32 -8.05 -0.97
N THR A 18 -0.33 -9.21 -0.31
CA THR A 18 -1.48 -10.10 -0.28
C THR A 18 -2.06 -10.30 1.11
N HIS A 19 -1.28 -10.11 2.17
CA HIS A 19 -1.65 -10.52 3.54
C HIS A 19 -1.47 -9.37 4.53
N ASP A 20 -2.16 -9.44 5.66
CA ASP A 20 -2.03 -8.45 6.74
C ASP A 20 -0.95 -8.78 7.75
N PRO A 21 -0.44 -7.78 8.49
CA PRO A 21 0.45 -8.05 9.61
C PRO A 21 -0.11 -9.06 10.62
N GLU A 22 -1.42 -9.07 10.83
CA GLU A 22 -2.11 -9.99 11.73
C GLU A 22 -1.99 -11.45 11.24
N ASP A 23 -2.00 -11.67 9.92
CA ASP A 23 -1.90 -12.99 9.31
C ASP A 23 -0.51 -13.62 9.48
N ALA A 24 0.54 -12.79 9.61
CA ALA A 24 1.93 -13.25 9.71
C ALA A 24 2.10 -14.30 10.83
N HIS A 25 1.45 -14.09 11.97
CA HIS A 25 1.48 -15.02 13.10
C HIS A 25 0.89 -16.39 12.75
N HIS A 26 -0.19 -16.43 11.96
CA HIS A 26 -0.80 -17.68 11.50
C HIS A 26 0.12 -18.47 10.56
N PHE A 27 0.99 -17.78 9.83
CA PHE A 27 2.02 -18.39 8.99
C PHE A 27 3.33 -18.71 9.73
N GLY A 28 3.41 -18.46 11.05
CA GLY A 28 4.61 -18.70 11.84
C GLY A 28 5.77 -17.76 11.50
N VAL A 29 5.48 -16.62 10.89
CA VAL A 29 6.45 -15.59 10.54
C VAL A 29 6.18 -14.29 11.31
N HIS A 30 7.16 -13.41 11.36
CA HIS A 30 7.02 -12.09 11.98
C HIS A 30 7.47 -10.99 11.02
N ILE A 31 6.69 -9.92 10.96
CA ILE A 31 7.02 -8.69 10.23
C ILE A 31 7.67 -7.72 11.21
N PRO A 32 8.90 -7.24 10.94
CA PRO A 32 9.63 -6.32 11.82
C PRO A 32 9.07 -4.88 11.75
N LEU A 33 7.83 -4.68 12.24
CA LEU A 33 7.16 -3.38 12.26
C LEU A 33 7.78 -2.44 13.30
N LYS A 34 8.07 -1.19 12.91
CA LYS A 34 8.61 -0.15 13.82
C LYS A 34 7.63 0.16 14.97
N SER A 35 6.32 0.15 14.73
CA SER A 35 5.32 0.38 15.80
C SER A 35 5.30 -0.71 16.88
N LYS A 36 5.80 -1.92 16.59
CA LYS A 36 5.80 -3.08 17.50
C LYS A 36 7.17 -3.36 18.12
N ARG A 37 8.14 -2.45 17.96
CA ARG A 37 9.55 -2.59 18.38
C ARG A 37 9.74 -2.85 19.88
N ASP A 38 8.77 -2.49 20.72
CA ASP A 38 8.81 -2.74 22.18
C ASP A 38 8.47 -4.19 22.57
N SER A 39 7.98 -5.02 21.64
CA SER A 39 7.67 -6.43 21.90
C SER A 39 8.91 -7.30 21.63
N SER A 40 9.67 -7.64 22.70
CA SER A 40 10.62 -8.76 22.92
C SER A 40 11.40 -9.47 21.79
N TYR A 41 11.34 -9.03 20.54
CA TYR A 41 11.82 -9.72 19.36
C TYR A 41 12.92 -8.89 18.71
N ALA A 42 14.16 -9.30 18.99
CA ALA A 42 15.43 -9.02 18.29
C ALA A 42 15.79 -7.57 17.87
N ALA A 43 17.07 -7.23 18.05
CA ALA A 43 17.68 -6.09 17.37
C ALA A 43 17.69 -6.35 15.86
N TYR A 44 16.68 -5.87 15.15
CA TYR A 44 16.62 -5.90 13.68
C TYR A 44 17.68 -4.97 13.09
N ALA A 45 18.27 -5.34 11.96
CA ALA A 45 19.03 -4.39 11.16
C ALA A 45 18.07 -3.26 10.74
N GLU A 46 18.49 -1.99 10.86
CA GLU A 46 17.62 -0.84 10.55
C GLU A 46 17.04 -0.90 9.12
N GLY A 47 17.76 -1.50 8.17
CA GLY A 47 17.30 -1.71 6.79
C GLY A 47 16.20 -2.76 6.61
N ASP A 48 15.98 -3.62 7.61
CA ASP A 48 14.91 -4.64 7.59
C ASP A 48 13.64 -4.15 8.30
N LEU A 49 13.70 -3.04 9.03
CA LEU A 49 12.53 -2.48 9.70
C LEU A 49 11.52 -1.92 8.71
N ILE A 50 10.25 -2.18 8.99
CA ILE A 50 9.12 -1.65 8.25
C ILE A 50 8.48 -0.53 9.07
N ALA A 51 8.58 0.71 8.62
CA ALA A 51 7.78 1.80 9.16
C ALA A 51 6.32 1.61 8.74
N ASP A 52 5.40 1.80 9.67
CA ASP A 52 3.96 1.60 9.45
C ASP A 52 3.11 2.81 9.90
N PRO A 53 3.40 4.03 9.40
CA PRO A 53 2.61 5.20 9.75
C PRO A 53 1.20 5.16 9.15
N ASN A 54 0.30 5.90 9.78
CA ASN A 54 -1.00 6.22 9.21
C ASN A 54 -0.81 6.98 7.89
N ALA A 55 -1.61 6.60 6.90
CA ALA A 55 -1.65 7.24 5.59
C ALA A 55 -3.10 7.44 5.13
N PHE A 56 -3.27 8.33 4.16
CA PHE A 56 -4.57 8.76 3.67
C PHE A 56 -4.58 8.74 2.16
N MET A 57 -5.54 8.04 1.57
CA MET A 57 -5.66 7.89 0.13
C MET A 57 -6.84 8.68 -0.41
N LYS A 58 -6.63 9.36 -1.54
CA LYS A 58 -7.69 9.98 -2.34
C LYS A 58 -7.64 9.43 -3.74
N VAL A 59 -8.79 9.07 -4.30
CA VAL A 59 -8.90 8.57 -5.67
C VAL A 59 -10.05 9.25 -6.38
N LYS A 60 -9.76 9.71 -7.61
CA LYS A 60 -10.73 10.29 -8.52
C LYS A 60 -10.58 9.64 -9.90
N THR A 61 -11.65 9.02 -10.36
CA THR A 61 -11.74 8.43 -11.70
C THR A 61 -12.05 9.51 -12.72
N ILE A 62 -11.17 9.65 -13.71
CA ILE A 62 -11.28 10.62 -14.81
C ILE A 62 -11.97 9.98 -16.03
N SER A 63 -11.71 8.69 -16.27
CA SER A 63 -12.32 7.88 -17.32
C SER A 63 -12.39 6.43 -16.85
N THR A 64 -13.40 5.68 -17.29
CA THR A 64 -13.57 4.24 -16.98
C THR A 64 -13.23 3.33 -18.16
N SER A 65 -13.03 3.87 -19.37
CA SER A 65 -12.69 3.09 -20.56
C SER A 65 -11.86 3.90 -21.58
N PRO A 66 -10.52 3.78 -21.59
CA PRO A 66 -9.70 3.07 -20.60
C PRO A 66 -9.80 3.75 -19.22
N ILE A 67 -9.49 3.00 -18.16
CA ILE A 67 -9.47 3.58 -16.81
C ILE A 67 -8.38 4.64 -16.76
N LYS A 68 -8.72 5.82 -16.26
CA LYS A 68 -7.78 6.90 -15.94
C LYS A 68 -8.11 7.43 -14.56
N GLN A 69 -7.12 7.53 -13.67
CA GLN A 69 -7.35 7.99 -12.31
C GLN A 69 -6.30 9.00 -11.86
N GLU A 70 -6.73 9.88 -10.97
CA GLU A 70 -5.88 10.65 -10.09
C GLU A 70 -5.87 9.97 -8.72
N ILE A 71 -4.67 9.63 -8.24
CA ILE A 71 -4.46 8.96 -6.96
C ILE A 71 -3.49 9.81 -6.13
N ALA A 72 -3.81 10.05 -4.87
CA ALA A 72 -2.90 10.64 -3.91
C ALA A 72 -2.82 9.78 -2.65
N ILE A 73 -1.62 9.55 -2.13
CA ILE A 73 -1.38 8.91 -0.83
C ILE A 73 -0.54 9.85 0.02
N ARG A 74 -1.14 10.36 1.09
CA ARG A 74 -0.53 11.32 2.01
C ARG A 74 -0.09 10.62 3.29
N VAL A 75 1.12 10.92 3.74
CA VAL A 75 1.75 10.36 4.95
C VAL A 75 2.15 11.52 5.87
N PRO A 76 1.22 12.00 6.71
CA PRO A 76 1.37 13.31 7.36
C PRO A 76 2.57 13.38 8.31
N ASN A 77 2.83 12.29 9.04
CA ASN A 77 3.95 12.20 9.97
C ASN A 77 5.32 12.27 9.27
N LEU A 78 5.37 11.94 7.98
CA LEU A 78 6.58 12.03 7.17
C LEU A 78 6.59 13.28 6.27
N LYS A 79 5.54 14.10 6.30
CA LYS A 79 5.32 15.22 5.37
C LYS A 79 5.57 14.77 3.93
N LEU A 80 4.98 13.64 3.54
CA LEU A 80 5.26 13.00 2.26
C LEU A 80 3.95 12.69 1.55
N THR A 81 3.87 13.02 0.27
CA THR A 81 2.72 12.72 -0.57
C THR A 81 3.16 12.04 -1.86
N PHE A 82 2.58 10.89 -2.17
CA PHE A 82 2.64 10.28 -3.49
C PHE A 82 1.46 10.78 -4.33
N THR A 83 1.69 11.12 -5.59
CA THR A 83 0.64 11.47 -6.56
C THR A 83 0.83 10.71 -7.86
N TYR A 84 -0.27 10.27 -8.45
CA TYR A 84 -0.32 9.67 -9.77
C TYR A 84 -1.51 10.24 -10.55
N LEU A 85 -1.28 10.54 -11.82
CA LEU A 85 -2.34 10.84 -12.79
C LEU A 85 -2.01 10.10 -14.07
N GLY A 86 -2.82 9.10 -14.42
CA GLY A 86 -2.55 8.33 -15.62
C GLY A 86 -3.61 7.29 -15.94
N ASP A 87 -3.40 6.68 -17.10
CA ASP A 87 -4.27 5.65 -17.67
C ASP A 87 -3.77 4.26 -17.25
N PHE A 88 -4.68 3.32 -17.02
CA PHE A 88 -4.33 1.92 -16.76
C PHE A 88 -4.63 1.09 -18.00
N GLN A 89 -3.67 0.25 -18.39
CA GLN A 89 -3.79 -0.60 -19.60
C GLN A 89 -4.81 -1.74 -19.42
N TYR A 90 -5.10 -2.13 -18.19
CA TYR A 90 -6.02 -3.22 -17.86
C TYR A 90 -7.24 -2.65 -17.15
N GLY A 91 -8.31 -2.40 -17.91
CA GLY A 91 -9.61 -1.98 -17.39
C GLY A 91 -10.69 -2.92 -17.86
N GLY A 92 -10.84 -4.03 -17.14
CA GLY A 92 -11.97 -4.93 -17.35
C GLY A 92 -13.22 -4.31 -16.75
N SER A 93 -14.32 -4.32 -17.52
CA SER A 93 -15.70 -4.17 -17.04
C SER A 93 -16.09 -5.32 -16.09
N GLY A 94 -15.32 -5.50 -15.02
CA GLY A 94 -15.56 -6.53 -14.02
C GLY A 94 -16.86 -6.26 -13.28
N SER A 95 -17.41 -7.29 -12.65
CA SER A 95 -18.62 -7.23 -11.84
C SER A 95 -18.54 -6.26 -10.64
N TYR A 96 -17.37 -5.68 -10.39
CA TYR A 96 -17.09 -4.77 -9.28
C TYR A 96 -16.70 -3.39 -9.82
N PRO A 97 -17.58 -2.38 -9.74
CA PRO A 97 -17.30 -1.05 -10.26
C PRO A 97 -16.22 -0.36 -9.41
N ILE A 98 -15.35 0.40 -10.09
CA ILE A 98 -14.39 1.29 -9.44
C ILE A 98 -15.14 2.42 -8.75
N LYS A 99 -14.73 2.74 -7.53
CA LYS A 99 -15.29 3.81 -6.71
C LYS A 99 -14.36 5.02 -6.68
N ASP A 100 -14.94 6.17 -6.38
CA ASP A 100 -14.22 7.41 -6.06
C ASP A 100 -14.35 7.70 -4.57
N THR A 101 -13.34 8.33 -3.97
CA THR A 101 -13.40 8.67 -2.54
C THR A 101 -14.35 9.84 -2.24
N GLY A 102 -15.07 10.36 -3.24
CA GLY A 102 -16.11 11.38 -3.07
C GLY A 102 -15.58 12.76 -2.67
N GLY A 103 -14.27 12.98 -2.74
CA GLY A 103 -13.61 14.20 -2.30
C GLY A 103 -12.95 14.09 -0.93
N ASP A 104 -13.37 13.11 -0.12
CA ASP A 104 -12.77 12.78 1.17
C ASP A 104 -11.53 11.90 1.00
N GLU A 105 -10.71 11.85 2.05
CA GLU A 105 -9.59 10.91 2.14
C GLU A 105 -10.02 9.64 2.89
N VAL A 106 -9.54 8.51 2.41
CA VAL A 106 -9.71 7.20 3.04
C VAL A 106 -8.48 6.89 3.89
N ALA A 107 -8.71 6.58 5.17
CA ALA A 107 -7.65 6.18 6.07
C ALA A 107 -7.09 4.78 5.70
N GLY A 108 -5.79 4.61 5.93
CA GLY A 108 -5.09 3.34 5.78
C GLY A 108 -3.73 3.39 6.47
N THR A 109 -2.93 2.36 6.21
CA THR A 109 -1.55 2.26 6.69
C THR A 109 -0.64 2.12 5.50
N ILE A 110 0.48 2.86 5.50
CA ILE A 110 1.55 2.64 4.53
C ILE A 110 2.71 1.93 5.22
N TYR A 111 3.16 0.83 4.64
CA TYR A 111 4.29 0.05 5.09
C TYR A 111 5.50 0.42 4.25
N ILE A 112 6.49 1.06 4.83
CA ILE A 112 7.68 1.59 4.15
C ILE A 112 8.90 0.83 4.67
N ARG A 113 9.69 0.28 3.75
CA ARG A 113 10.92 -0.42 4.12
C ARG A 113 12.08 0.55 4.27
N GLY A 114 12.76 0.49 5.42
CA GLY A 114 13.90 1.35 5.72
C GLY A 114 13.48 2.79 6.00
N ASP A 115 14.01 3.71 5.20
CA ASP A 115 13.73 5.15 5.28
C ASP A 115 12.58 5.56 4.37
N ALA A 116 12.02 6.75 4.63
CA ALA A 116 11.00 7.34 3.78
C ALA A 116 11.50 7.45 2.32
N PRO A 117 10.66 7.14 1.31
CA PRO A 117 11.04 7.31 -0.09
C PRO A 117 11.48 8.76 -0.36
N PRO A 118 12.61 8.97 -1.05
CA PRO A 118 13.01 10.32 -1.43
C PRO A 118 12.01 10.90 -2.45
N PRO A 119 11.88 12.23 -2.53
CA PRO A 119 11.11 12.87 -3.59
C PRO A 119 11.60 12.44 -4.98
N GLY A 120 10.67 12.16 -5.89
CA GLY A 120 11.00 11.69 -7.23
C GLY A 120 10.02 10.66 -7.75
N ASP A 121 10.37 10.06 -8.90
CA ASP A 121 9.50 9.13 -9.59
C ASP A 121 9.34 7.81 -8.85
N SER A 122 8.15 7.24 -8.94
CA SER A 122 7.82 5.92 -8.40
C SER A 122 6.80 5.23 -9.30
N GLY A 123 6.98 3.93 -9.51
CA GLY A 123 5.96 3.09 -10.12
C GLY A 123 4.89 2.69 -9.11
N LEU A 124 3.71 2.31 -9.62
CA LEU A 124 2.61 1.84 -8.79
C LEU A 124 1.86 0.67 -9.41
N ASN A 125 1.37 -0.22 -8.55
CA ASN A 125 0.43 -1.26 -8.90
C ASN A 125 -0.68 -1.24 -7.86
N CYS A 126 -1.89 -1.18 -8.36
CA CYS A 126 -3.11 -1.11 -7.58
C CYS A 126 -3.81 -2.45 -7.67
N GLN A 127 -4.04 -3.05 -6.50
CA GLN A 127 -4.81 -4.28 -6.36
C GLN A 127 -6.10 -3.98 -5.61
N GLN A 128 -7.21 -4.44 -6.19
CA GLN A 128 -8.52 -4.41 -5.57
C GLN A 128 -8.88 -5.79 -5.05
N PHE A 129 -9.44 -5.82 -3.84
CA PHE A 129 -10.03 -6.99 -3.23
C PHE A 129 -11.48 -6.61 -2.92
N PRO A 130 -12.45 -7.00 -3.77
CA PRO A 130 -13.85 -6.67 -3.52
C PRO A 130 -14.36 -7.40 -2.27
N SER A 131 -15.41 -6.84 -1.66
CA SER A 131 -16.29 -7.54 -0.74
C SER A 131 -16.94 -8.71 -1.48
N TYR A 132 -16.40 -9.93 -1.29
CA TYR A 132 -16.91 -11.13 -1.95
C TYR A 132 -18.28 -11.59 -1.44
N ASP A 133 -18.71 -11.08 -0.28
CA ASP A 133 -20.04 -11.31 0.28
C ASP A 133 -21.08 -10.29 -0.22
N GLY A 134 -20.67 -9.30 -1.04
CA GLY A 134 -21.54 -8.30 -1.63
C GLY A 134 -22.12 -7.29 -0.63
N THR A 135 -21.68 -7.31 0.63
CA THR A 135 -22.16 -6.37 1.67
C THR A 135 -21.43 -5.03 1.63
N GLY A 136 -20.39 -4.92 0.81
CA GLY A 136 -19.44 -3.80 0.80
C GLY A 136 -18.54 -3.75 2.02
N LYS A 137 -18.61 -4.78 2.89
CA LYS A 137 -17.75 -4.95 4.06
C LYS A 137 -16.61 -5.91 3.70
N ASP A 138 -15.48 -5.74 4.37
CA ASP A 138 -14.32 -6.64 4.29
C ASP A 138 -13.58 -6.66 2.93
N GLY A 139 -13.86 -5.71 2.03
CA GLY A 139 -13.00 -5.47 0.88
C GLY A 139 -11.78 -4.60 1.21
N ARG A 140 -10.83 -4.53 0.28
CA ARG A 140 -9.55 -3.84 0.45
C ARG A 140 -9.06 -3.23 -0.85
N THR A 141 -8.29 -2.15 -0.69
CA THR A 141 -7.40 -1.63 -1.74
C THR A 141 -5.97 -1.71 -1.24
N SER A 142 -5.08 -2.24 -2.07
CA SER A 142 -3.63 -2.25 -1.84
C SER A 142 -2.94 -1.52 -2.98
N ILE A 143 -1.97 -0.66 -2.66
CA ILE A 143 -1.14 0.02 -3.66
C ILE A 143 0.31 -0.22 -3.30
N ASP A 144 1.01 -0.99 -4.13
CA ASP A 144 2.45 -1.17 -4.00
C ASP A 144 3.21 -0.15 -4.85
N LEU A 145 4.27 0.39 -4.28
CA LEU A 145 5.05 1.50 -4.81
C LEU A 145 6.51 1.04 -4.92
N TRP A 146 7.13 1.28 -6.07
CA TRP A 146 8.49 0.82 -6.35
C TRP A 146 9.36 1.88 -7.01
N ASN A 147 10.67 1.66 -6.93
CA ASN A 147 11.68 2.31 -7.75
C ASN A 147 12.20 1.32 -8.82
N ALA A 148 13.25 1.68 -9.56
CA ALA A 148 13.78 0.83 -10.63
C ALA A 148 14.34 -0.53 -10.15
N GLN A 149 14.55 -0.71 -8.85
CA GLN A 149 15.16 -1.91 -8.27
C GLN A 149 14.15 -2.79 -7.54
N GLU A 150 13.17 -2.19 -6.84
CA GLU A 150 12.39 -2.90 -5.84
C GLU A 150 11.18 -2.11 -5.31
N ILE A 151 10.29 -2.84 -4.62
CA ILE A 151 9.17 -2.27 -3.87
C ILE A 151 9.72 -1.54 -2.64
N THR A 152 9.31 -0.28 -2.48
CA THR A 152 9.74 0.61 -1.40
C THR A 152 8.63 0.83 -0.38
N ALA A 153 7.36 0.73 -0.80
CA ALA A 153 6.23 0.84 0.11
C ALA A 153 4.98 0.07 -0.36
N VAL A 154 4.11 -0.25 0.58
CA VAL A 154 2.77 -0.82 0.32
C VAL A 154 1.75 -0.05 1.14
N PHE A 155 0.82 0.64 0.49
CA PHE A 155 -0.35 1.24 1.14
C PHE A 155 -1.50 0.23 1.19
N LYS A 156 -2.18 0.12 2.33
CA LYS A 156 -3.37 -0.74 2.49
C LYS A 156 -4.50 0.01 3.19
N THR A 157 -5.71 -0.21 2.72
CA THR A 157 -6.95 0.21 3.39
C THR A 157 -8.00 -0.89 3.33
N ASN A 158 -8.92 -0.91 4.31
CA ASN A 158 -10.03 -1.87 4.38
C ASN A 158 -11.30 -1.34 3.69
N ILE A 159 -11.11 -0.56 2.63
CA ILE A 159 -12.18 -0.08 1.78
C ILE A 159 -11.90 -0.52 0.33
N GLU A 160 -12.95 -0.95 -0.34
CA GLU A 160 -12.87 -1.71 -1.58
C GLU A 160 -12.84 -0.88 -2.87
N ASN A 161 -12.24 -1.47 -3.90
CA ASN A 161 -12.42 -1.15 -5.32
C ASN A 161 -12.14 0.31 -5.73
N TYR A 162 -11.14 0.98 -5.14
CA TYR A 162 -10.79 2.35 -5.55
C TYR A 162 -9.83 2.44 -6.73
N ALA A 163 -8.90 1.50 -6.89
CA ALA A 163 -7.92 1.56 -7.96
C ALA A 163 -7.55 0.15 -8.44
N TYR A 164 -7.29 0.03 -9.74
CA TYR A 164 -6.91 -1.24 -10.36
C TYR A 164 -5.94 -1.01 -11.53
N GLY A 165 -4.87 -1.81 -11.55
CA GLY A 165 -3.91 -1.84 -12.64
C GLY A 165 -2.53 -1.37 -12.22
N SER A 166 -1.59 -1.47 -13.16
CA SER A 166 -0.19 -1.11 -12.95
C SER A 166 0.23 -0.03 -13.93
N ASN A 167 1.08 0.89 -13.49
CA ASN A 167 1.75 1.84 -14.38
C ASN A 167 3.08 2.34 -13.78
N THR A 168 3.87 3.00 -14.61
CA THR A 168 4.98 3.85 -14.19
C THR A 168 4.55 5.32 -14.30
N GLY A 169 5.09 6.20 -13.44
CA GLY A 169 4.86 7.65 -13.55
C GLY A 169 4.13 8.33 -12.39
N GLY A 170 4.09 7.70 -11.22
CA GLY A 170 3.75 8.40 -9.98
C GLY A 170 4.95 9.18 -9.43
N GLN A 171 4.71 10.09 -8.50
CA GLN A 171 5.76 10.94 -7.91
C GLN A 171 5.57 11.10 -6.41
N TRP A 172 6.65 10.93 -5.67
CA TRP A 172 6.78 11.35 -4.28
C TRP A 172 7.19 12.81 -4.19
N LYS A 173 6.57 13.54 -3.28
CA LYS A 173 6.86 14.94 -2.97
C LYS A 173 6.90 15.14 -1.47
N GLN A 174 7.83 16.00 -1.03
CA GLN A 174 7.87 16.49 0.34
C GLN A 174 6.84 17.61 0.49
N ASP A 175 5.97 17.48 1.48
CA ASP A 175 5.04 18.53 1.90
C ASP A 175 5.81 19.63 2.65
N ALA A 176 5.34 20.88 2.55
CA ALA A 176 5.95 22.04 3.20
C ALA A 176 5.90 21.96 4.75
#